data_AF-A0A3S1BWF1-F1
#
_entry.id   AF-A0A3S1BWF1-F1
#
_cell.length_a   1.000
_cell.length_b   1.000
_cell.length_c   1.000
_cell.angle_alpha   90.00
_cell.angle_beta   90.00
_cell.angle_gamma   90.00
#
_symmetry.space_group_name_H-M   'P 1'
#
loop_
_entity.id
_entity.type
_entity.pdbx_description
1 polymer ?
#
loop_
_entity_poly.entity_id
_entity_poly.type
_entity_poly.pdbx_seq_one_letter_code
_entity_poly.pdbx_strand_id
1 'polypeptide(L)'
;CLIYSECRWVSNCLIYGECRWASNCLIYWWASNCLIYGECRWASNCLIYGECRWASNCLIYGECRWVSNCLIYWWASNCLIYGECRWASNCLIYGECRWASNCLIYGECRWVSNCLIY
;
A
#
# COMPACT_ATOMS: atom_id res chain seq x y z
N CYS A 1 -3.79 -19.33 -1.04
CA CYS A 1 -3.28 -20.19 0.06
C CYS A 1 -3.32 -19.45 1.38
N LEU A 2 -3.07 -20.15 2.50
CA LEU A 2 -3.02 -19.58 3.86
C LEU A 2 -1.64 -19.84 4.45
N ILE A 3 -0.96 -18.80 4.93
CA ILE A 3 0.40 -18.85 5.45
C ILE A 3 0.39 -18.22 6.85
N TYR A 4 0.92 -18.93 7.85
CA TYR A 4 1.05 -18.45 9.24
C TYR A 4 2.53 -18.21 9.64
N SER A 5 3.42 -18.10 8.67
CA SER A 5 4.87 -18.01 8.88
C SER A 5 5.53 -17.11 7.83
N GLU A 6 6.86 -17.01 7.90
CA GLU A 6 7.62 -16.30 6.88
C GLU A 6 7.43 -16.91 5.48
N CYS A 7 7.28 -16.05 4.48
CA CYS A 7 7.26 -16.44 3.08
C CYS A 7 8.07 -15.52 2.19
N ARG A 8 8.71 -16.12 1.17
CA ARG A 8 9.61 -15.37 0.28
C ARG A 8 8.87 -14.70 -0.87
N TRP A 9 7.96 -15.42 -1.50
CA TRP A 9 7.19 -14.96 -2.66
C TRP A 9 5.80 -15.54 -2.57
N VAL A 10 4.80 -14.68 -2.72
CA VAL A 10 3.41 -15.07 -2.56
C VAL A 10 2.55 -14.32 -3.57
N SER A 11 1.62 -15.05 -4.19
CA SER A 11 0.51 -14.51 -4.95
C SER A 11 -0.77 -15.21 -4.52
N ASN A 12 -1.90 -14.50 -4.52
CA ASN A 12 -3.21 -15.06 -4.16
C ASN A 12 -3.25 -15.78 -2.79
N CYS A 13 -2.71 -15.16 -1.73
CA CYS A 13 -2.74 -15.75 -0.40
C CYS A 13 -3.07 -14.78 0.73
N LEU A 14 -3.52 -15.37 1.83
CA LEU A 14 -3.65 -14.75 3.14
C LEU A 14 -2.40 -15.10 3.97
N ILE A 15 -1.70 -14.09 4.47
CA ILE A 15 -0.46 -14.20 5.24
C ILE A 15 -0.71 -13.62 6.63
N TYR A 16 -0.39 -14.39 7.66
CA TYR A 16 -0.21 -13.93 9.03
C TYR A 16 1.26 -14.11 9.39
N GLY A 17 2.06 -13.05 9.23
CA GLY A 17 3.51 -13.09 9.42
C GLY A 17 4.26 -12.24 8.39
N GLU A 18 5.54 -12.55 8.19
CA GLU A 18 6.41 -11.77 7.32
C GLU A 18 6.42 -12.26 5.87
N CYS A 19 6.40 -11.33 4.91
CA CYS A 19 6.54 -11.63 3.49
C CYS A 19 7.59 -10.76 2.82
N ARG A 20 8.50 -11.36 2.03
CA ARG A 20 9.45 -10.54 1.26
C ARG A 20 8.82 -9.93 0.03
N TRP A 21 7.99 -10.67 -0.70
CA TRP A 21 7.36 -10.23 -1.93
C TRP A 21 5.94 -10.79 -2.03
N ALA A 22 4.97 -9.88 -2.08
CA ALA A 22 3.58 -10.20 -2.32
C ALA A 22 3.10 -9.44 -3.57
N SER A 23 2.41 -10.13 -4.47
CA SER A 23 1.82 -9.51 -5.66
C SER A 23 0.44 -10.08 -5.95
N ASN A 24 -0.43 -9.29 -6.59
CA ASN A 24 -1.60 -9.86 -7.27
C ASN A 24 -2.24 -8.99 -8.37
N CYS A 25 -2.16 -9.41 -9.62
CA CYS A 25 -2.66 -8.63 -10.77
C CYS A 25 -4.19 -8.50 -10.80
N LEU A 26 -4.69 -7.27 -11.01
CA LEU A 26 -6.10 -6.95 -11.35
C LEU A 26 -6.53 -7.72 -12.64
N ILE A 27 -7.81 -8.07 -12.85
CA ILE A 27 -8.91 -7.15 -13.21
C ILE A 27 -10.27 -7.85 -12.97
N TYR A 28 -11.20 -7.09 -12.38
CA TYR A 28 -12.65 -7.28 -12.33
C TYR A 28 -13.27 -8.37 -11.43
N TRP A 29 -14.29 -7.90 -10.71
CA TRP A 29 -15.30 -8.57 -9.91
C TRP A 29 -14.90 -9.43 -8.71
N TRP A 30 -13.88 -10.28 -8.74
CA TRP A 30 -13.60 -11.17 -7.60
C TRP A 30 -12.22 -10.89 -6.99
N ALA A 31 -12.26 -10.42 -5.74
CA ALA A 31 -11.12 -10.08 -4.89
C ALA A 31 -10.08 -11.20 -4.84
N SER A 32 -9.10 -11.11 -5.73
CA SER A 32 -7.86 -11.88 -5.67
C SER A 32 -6.80 -10.94 -5.12
N ASN A 33 -6.97 -10.43 -3.90
CA ASN A 33 -6.00 -9.56 -3.25
C ASN A 33 -5.18 -10.40 -2.27
N CYS A 34 -3.85 -10.32 -2.35
CA CYS A 34 -3.01 -10.82 -1.27
C CYS A 34 -3.35 -10.01 -0.01
N LEU A 35 -3.73 -10.71 1.06
CA LEU A 35 -4.04 -10.11 2.35
C LEU A 35 -2.90 -10.42 3.31
N ILE A 36 -2.25 -9.39 3.84
CA ILE A 36 -1.08 -9.52 4.70
C ILE A 36 -1.43 -8.91 6.06
N TYR A 37 -1.39 -9.73 7.10
CA TYR A 37 -1.35 -9.31 8.48
C TYR A 37 0.09 -9.48 8.97
N GLY A 38 0.83 -8.38 9.09
CA GLY A 38 2.23 -8.38 9.46
C GLY A 38 3.10 -7.51 8.55
N GLU A 39 4.37 -7.90 8.41
CA GLU A 39 5.35 -7.12 7.67
C GLU A 39 5.49 -7.60 6.22
N CYS A 40 5.53 -6.66 5.27
CA CYS A 40 5.86 -6.96 3.89
C CYS A 40 6.96 -6.07 3.34
N ARG A 41 8.01 -6.66 2.75
CA ARG A 41 9.08 -5.84 2.17
C ARG A 41 8.68 -5.22 0.82
N TRP A 42 7.97 -5.96 -0.02
CA TRP A 42 7.48 -5.50 -1.31
C TRP A 42 6.08 -6.03 -1.55
N ALA A 43 5.12 -5.12 -1.70
CA ALA A 43 3.74 -5.45 -1.96
C ALA A 43 3.27 -4.75 -3.23
N SER A 44 2.57 -5.49 -4.08
CA SER A 44 1.89 -4.93 -5.25
C SER A 44 0.46 -5.44 -5.30
N ASN A 45 -0.52 -4.54 -5.39
CA ASN A 45 -1.94 -4.90 -5.43
C ASN A 45 -2.36 -5.77 -4.23
N CYS A 46 -1.93 -5.38 -3.03
CA CYS A 46 -2.19 -6.10 -1.78
C CYS A 46 -3.02 -5.25 -0.81
N LEU A 47 -3.73 -5.93 0.08
CA LEU A 47 -4.27 -5.35 1.30
C LEU A 47 -3.34 -5.70 2.46
N ILE A 48 -2.83 -4.70 3.16
CA ILE A 48 -1.82 -4.85 4.21
C ILE A 48 -2.37 -4.26 5.51
N TYR A 49 -2.38 -5.06 6.55
CA TYR A 49 -2.57 -4.65 7.94
C TYR A 49 -1.24 -4.84 8.66
N GLY A 50 -0.50 -3.76 8.85
CA GLY A 50 0.85 -3.78 9.41
C GLY A 50 1.82 -2.90 8.63
N GLU A 51 3.08 -3.31 8.58
CA GLU A 51 4.15 -2.52 7.99
C GLU A 51 4.47 -2.97 6.57
N CYS A 52 4.69 -2.01 5.68
CA CYS A 52 5.23 -2.30 4.35
C CYS A 52 6.41 -1.40 4.00
N ARG A 53 7.48 -1.97 3.45
CA ARG A 53 8.63 -1.16 3.03
C ARG A 53 8.41 -0.50 1.67
N TRP A 54 7.82 -1.22 0.73
CA TRP A 54 7.53 -0.76 -0.62
C TRP A 54 6.18 -1.28 -1.07
N ALA A 55 5.26 -0.38 -1.34
CA ALA A 55 3.93 -0.71 -1.77
C ALA A 55 3.57 0.00 -3.08
N SER A 56 2.97 -0.76 -3.99
CA SER A 56 2.40 -0.21 -5.22
C SER A 56 0.99 -0.71 -5.43
N ASN A 57 0.07 0.20 -5.70
CA ASN A 57 -1.37 -0.07 -5.85
C ASN A 57 -1.94 -0.86 -4.66
N CYS A 58 -1.51 -0.56 -3.44
CA CYS A 58 -1.94 -1.27 -2.23
C CYS A 58 -2.88 -0.43 -1.36
N LEU A 59 -3.72 -1.12 -0.59
CA LEU A 59 -4.45 -0.56 0.55
C LEU A 59 -3.68 -0.94 1.82
N ILE A 60 -3.25 0.05 2.60
CA ILE A 60 -2.39 -0.15 3.77
C ILE A 60 -3.06 0.44 4.99
N TYR A 61 -3.22 -0.38 6.01
CA TYR A 61 -3.59 0.00 7.36
C TYR A 61 -2.38 -0.21 8.26
N GLY A 62 -1.65 0.86 8.54
CA GLY A 62 -0.39 0.84 9.27
C GLY A 62 0.66 1.74 8.63
N GLU A 63 1.93 1.33 8.72
CA GLU A 63 3.05 2.13 8.26
C GLU A 63 3.53 1.69 6.88
N CYS A 64 3.86 2.66 6.03
CA CYS A 64 4.57 2.36 4.79
C CYS A 64 5.72 3.31 4.49
N ARG A 65 6.90 2.75 4.21
CA ARG A 65 8.08 3.59 3.93
C ARG A 65 8.03 4.23 2.54
N TRP A 66 7.59 3.49 1.53
CA TRP A 66 7.52 3.97 0.15
C TRP A 66 6.25 3.48 -0.50
N VAL A 67 5.44 4.43 -0.96
CA VAL A 67 4.21 4.15 -1.67
C VAL A 67 4.22 4.87 -3.01
N SER A 68 4.00 4.11 -4.08
CA SER A 68 3.91 4.66 -5.42
C SER A 68 2.77 4.01 -6.21
N ASN A 69 1.94 4.82 -6.82
CA ASN A 69 0.90 4.34 -7.73
C ASN A 69 1.34 4.43 -9.21
N CYS A 70 1.10 3.37 -9.97
CA CYS A 70 1.26 3.32 -11.42
C CYS A 70 -0.09 3.56 -12.11
N LEU A 71 -0.22 4.74 -12.74
CA LEU A 71 -1.32 5.14 -13.61
C LEU A 71 -1.60 4.07 -14.68
N ILE A 72 -2.74 3.37 -14.59
CA ILE A 72 -3.51 3.01 -15.79
C ILE A 72 -4.99 3.27 -15.50
N TYR A 73 -5.57 4.00 -16.46
CA TYR A 73 -6.85 4.67 -16.54
C TYR A 73 -8.07 3.96 -15.91
N TRP A 74 -8.96 4.83 -15.40
CA TRP A 74 -10.38 4.64 -15.08
C TRP A 74 -10.75 3.96 -13.75
N TRP A 75 -10.54 4.80 -12.72
CA TRP A 75 -11.33 4.92 -11.48
C TRP A 75 -10.78 4.14 -10.28
N ALA A 76 -9.87 4.85 -9.59
CA ALA A 76 -9.32 4.58 -8.26
C ALA A 76 -8.24 3.50 -8.15
N SER A 77 -7.18 3.61 -8.97
CA SER A 77 -5.92 2.90 -8.75
C SER A 77 -5.03 3.55 -7.67
N ASN A 78 -5.52 4.52 -6.90
CA ASN A 78 -4.69 5.22 -5.92
C ASN A 78 -4.39 4.32 -4.72
N CYS A 79 -3.11 4.22 -4.34
CA CYS A 79 -2.78 3.63 -3.05
C CYS A 79 -3.49 4.42 -1.96
N LEU A 80 -4.13 3.69 -1.05
CA LEU A 80 -4.82 4.26 0.08
C LEU A 80 -4.08 3.85 1.35
N ILE A 81 -3.67 4.85 2.13
CA ILE A 81 -2.90 4.67 3.35
C ILE A 81 -3.73 5.18 4.51
N TYR A 82 -3.98 4.33 5.48
CA TYR A 82 -4.46 4.69 6.81
C TYR A 82 -3.32 4.49 7.79
N GLY A 83 -2.67 5.57 8.20
CA GLY A 83 -1.49 5.54 9.06
C GLY A 83 -0.37 6.42 8.52
N GLU A 84 0.86 6.00 8.76
CA GLU A 84 2.04 6.82 8.47
C GLU A 84 2.72 6.40 7.17
N CYS A 85 3.19 7.39 6.40
CA CYS A 85 4.13 7.14 5.31
C CYS A 85 5.36 8.02 5.32
N ARG A 86 6.48 7.48 4.83
CA ARG A 86 7.68 8.31 4.64
C ARG A 86 7.69 8.99 3.28
N TRP A 87 7.33 8.25 2.23
CA TRP A 87 7.26 8.75 0.86
C TRP A 87 6.01 8.23 0.19
N ALA A 88 5.19 9.12 -0.34
CA ALA A 88 4.00 8.78 -1.09
C ALA A 88 3.95 9.55 -2.40
N SER A 89 3.55 8.86 -3.48
CA SER A 89 3.33 9.49 -4.77
C SER A 89 2.02 8.98 -5.39
N ASN A 90 1.16 9.90 -5.82
CA ASN A 90 -0.15 9.60 -6.42
C ASN A 90 -1.05 8.76 -5.47
N CYS A 91 -1.12 9.15 -4.19
CA CYS A 91 -1.80 8.40 -3.13
C CYS A 91 -2.90 9.21 -2.43
N LEU A 92 -3.85 8.51 -1.81
CA LEU A 92 -4.75 9.05 -0.80
C LEU A 92 -4.25 8.63 0.59
N ILE A 93 -4.05 9.60 1.47
CA ILE A 93 -3.41 9.40 2.76
C ILE A 93 -4.36 9.90 3.85
N TYR A 94 -4.67 9.05 4.82
CA TYR A 94 -5.34 9.40 6.07
C TYR A 94 -4.33 9.15 7.20
N GLY A 95 -3.71 10.23 7.68
CA GLY A 95 -2.63 10.17 8.66
C GLY A 95 -1.46 11.06 8.29
N GLU A 96 -0.27 10.70 8.76
CA GLU A 96 0.94 11.51 8.57
C GLU A 96 1.75 11.03 7.37
N CYS A 97 2.31 11.97 6.60
CA CYS A 97 3.34 11.64 5.63
C CYS A 97 4.55 12.56 5.71
N ARG A 98 5.76 12.03 5.51
CA ARG A 98 6.95 12.90 5.52
C ARG A 98 7.14 13.62 4.17
N TRP A 99 6.94 12.92 3.06
CA TRP A 99 7.10 13.45 1.71
C TRP A 99 5.96 12.95 0.84
N ALA A 100 5.24 13.86 0.19
CA ALA A 100 4.16 13.51 -0.70
C ALA A 100 4.24 14.28 -2.02
N SER A 101 3.95 13.59 -3.14
CA SER A 101 3.78 14.21 -4.45
C SER A 101 2.49 13.76 -5.13
N ASN A 102 1.69 14.68 -5.65
CA ASN A 102 0.39 14.36 -6.29
C ASN A 102 -0.56 13.57 -5.38
N CYS A 103 -0.58 13.88 -4.07
CA CYS A 103 -1.40 13.17 -3.10
C CYS A 103 -2.56 14.01 -2.58
N LEU A 104 -3.62 13.32 -2.14
CA LEU A 104 -4.66 13.89 -1.30
C LEU A 104 -4.42 13.41 0.14
N ILE A 105 -4.31 14.32 1.09
CA ILE A 105 -3.89 14.05 2.47
C ILE A 105 -4.96 14.57 3.41
N TYR A 106 -5.46 13.70 4.28
CA TYR A 106 -6.29 14.03 5.43
C TYR A 106 -5.44 13.81 6.68
N GLY A 107 -4.75 14.85 7.13
CA GLY A 107 -3.72 14.76 8.17
C GLY A 107 -2.51 15.66 7.87
N GLU A 108 -1.35 15.30 8.39
CA GLU A 108 -0.17 16.16 8.32
C GLU A 108 0.85 15.68 7.28
N CYS A 109 1.48 16.64 6.59
CA CYS A 109 2.63 16.32 5.74
C CYS A 109 3.74 17.36 5.84
N ARG A 110 4.99 16.90 5.99
CA ARG A 110 6.14 17.81 6.14
C ARG A 110 6.59 18.45 4.82
N TRP A 111 6.53 17.70 3.73
CA TRP A 111 7.00 18.15 2.41
C TRP A 111 6.00 17.71 1.35
N VAL A 112 5.40 18.66 0.65
CA VAL A 112 4.40 18.39 -0.38
C VAL A 112 4.76 19.02 -1.72
N SER A 113 4.39 18.31 -2.79
CA SER A 113 4.45 18.75 -4.17
C SER A 113 3.13 18.41 -4.85
N ASN A 114 2.40 19.42 -5.33
CA ASN A 114 1.09 19.21 -5.98
C ASN A 114 0.13 18.33 -5.14
N CYS A 115 0.02 18.61 -3.84
CA CYS A 115 -0.87 17.86 -2.94
C CYS A 115 -1.99 18.77 -2.41
N LEU A 116 -3.13 18.16 -2.07
CA LEU A 116 -4.20 18.79 -1.31
C LEU A 116 -4.16 18.22 0.11
N ILE A 117 -4.13 19.10 1.11
CA ILE A 117 -4.14 18.73 2.53
C ILE A 117 -5.42 19.27 3.15
N TYR A 118 -6.14 18.41 3.87
CA TYR A 118 -7.30 18.70 4.70
C TYR A 118 -7.00 18.30 6.15
#